data_AF-A0A0M8PD91-F1
#
_entry.id   AF-A0A0M8PD91-F1
#
_cell.length_a   1.000
_cell.length_b   1.000
_cell.length_c   1.000
_cell.angle_alpha   90.00
_cell.angle_beta   90.00
_cell.angle_gamma   90.00
#
_symmetry.space_group_name_H-M   'P 1'
#
loop_
_entity.id
_entity.type
_entity.pdbx_description
1 polymer ?
#
loop_
_entity_poly.entity_id
_entity_poly.type
_entity_poly.pdbx_seq_one_letter_code
_entity_poly.pdbx_strand_id
1 'polypeptide(L)'
;MDPFAQLPSELNQQILIHIADFAAIENLISVSSQVHAVFRAQPAIIHDLILANPITSLPEIQRLCYNISLIHTSHYTDFAHSQGMPNLDYKASLDIIHLAAGIQRLACVCLSLMQQNFASILNGIPVGSLSGPKRAEKARKPFSWIEEYRTYWSLFHLQHYSALRKAAATGGWNWPTRSIQDLDAYNVWNGIPRGNNEQIWTIAALLSDLGLTPSYGHYTEELERFQWFKMDTEGAESCHAAWEFHEQTPIPFFHSFNLPPSESMLIWSPPPIPPENEATTSTRWLLVPKWRSRVPIHVKYFRNENQRVSRARCPSLGLSYFRPWRRLGLVIWDSWRMYTVGLCYFPSRGPGLDPPNPDGSVFEVGHEKPDLGRRWLALVGELPGCDVVKTRGTTTVQVERQHQDSEVVIFGVNFTGPHILYVIKYFDVSNLHLIYIRHGRPRPSGSLSTPSVDHLQLLVYR
;
A
#
# COMPACT_ATOMS: atom_id res chain seq x y z
N MET A 1 7.26 -18.66 -40.00
CA MET A 1 6.28 -19.77 -40.13
C MET A 1 5.74 -20.08 -38.75
N ASP A 2 4.44 -20.32 -38.62
CA ASP A 2 3.80 -20.71 -37.35
C ASP A 2 4.23 -22.15 -36.98
N PRO A 3 5.02 -22.37 -35.92
CA PRO A 3 5.48 -23.71 -35.54
C PRO A 3 4.32 -24.61 -35.06
N PHE A 4 3.22 -24.02 -34.57
CA PHE A 4 2.08 -24.78 -34.07
C PHE A 4 1.25 -25.40 -35.20
N ALA A 5 1.37 -24.89 -36.42
CA ALA A 5 0.67 -25.42 -37.60
C ALA A 5 1.09 -26.86 -37.96
N GLN A 6 2.27 -27.31 -37.51
CA GLN A 6 2.76 -28.67 -37.74
C GLN A 6 2.37 -29.65 -36.63
N LEU A 7 1.82 -29.15 -35.52
CA LEU A 7 1.49 -29.95 -34.35
C LEU A 7 0.02 -30.39 -34.39
N PRO A 8 -0.28 -31.66 -34.01
CA PRO A 8 -1.63 -32.12 -33.70
C PRO A 8 -2.34 -31.20 -32.69
N SER A 9 -3.66 -31.10 -32.79
CA SER A 9 -4.51 -30.30 -31.89
C SER A 9 -4.29 -30.65 -30.43
N GLU A 10 -4.11 -31.93 -30.11
CA GLU A 10 -3.97 -32.45 -28.76
C GLU A 10 -2.65 -31.97 -28.13
N LEU A 11 -1.57 -31.91 -28.92
CA LEU A 11 -0.28 -31.38 -28.46
C LEU A 11 -0.35 -29.87 -28.25
N ASN A 12 -1.04 -29.13 -29.13
CA ASN A 12 -1.26 -27.70 -28.93
C ASN A 12 -2.04 -27.42 -27.64
N GLN A 13 -3.06 -28.23 -27.32
CA GLN A 13 -3.80 -28.12 -26.06
C GLN A 13 -2.93 -28.38 -24.84
N GLN A 14 -2.11 -29.43 -24.86
CA GLN A 14 -1.19 -29.74 -23.76
C GLN A 14 -0.19 -28.60 -23.54
N ILE A 15 0.35 -28.03 -24.62
CA ILE A 15 1.27 -26.88 -24.54
C ILE A 15 0.57 -25.69 -23.86
N LEU A 16 -0.67 -25.36 -24.26
CA LEU A 16 -1.42 -24.27 -23.64
C LEU A 16 -1.59 -24.48 -22.12
N ILE A 17 -1.97 -25.69 -21.70
CA ILE A 17 -2.16 -26.02 -20.28
C ILE A 17 -0.85 -25.93 -19.50
N HIS A 18 0.27 -26.38 -20.08
CA HIS A 18 1.56 -26.40 -19.39
C HIS A 18 2.22 -25.03 -19.27
N ILE A 19 1.85 -24.07 -20.14
CA ILE A 19 2.36 -22.69 -20.04
C ILE A 19 1.85 -22.04 -18.74
N ALA A 20 0.57 -22.21 -18.41
CA ALA A 20 -0.11 -21.66 -17.21
C ALA A 20 0.14 -20.14 -16.96
N ASP A 21 0.63 -19.43 -17.97
CA ASP A 21 0.93 -18.00 -18.04
C ASP A 21 -0.06 -17.36 -18.99
N PHE A 22 -0.97 -16.54 -18.45
CA PHE A 22 -2.06 -15.97 -19.22
C PHE A 22 -1.57 -14.96 -20.26
N ALA A 23 -0.52 -14.18 -19.94
CA ALA A 23 0.05 -13.23 -20.89
C ALA A 23 0.70 -13.94 -22.08
N ALA A 24 1.42 -15.04 -21.84
CA ALA A 24 1.98 -15.86 -22.92
C ALA A 24 0.88 -16.51 -23.77
N ILE A 25 -0.17 -17.04 -23.15
CA ILE A 25 -1.30 -17.67 -23.85
C ILE A 25 -2.05 -16.66 -24.72
N GLU A 26 -2.36 -15.47 -24.19
CA GLU A 26 -2.99 -14.39 -24.95
C GLU A 26 -2.17 -14.02 -26.18
N ASN A 27 -0.85 -13.87 -26.02
CA ASN A 27 0.06 -13.62 -27.13
C ASN A 27 0.05 -14.75 -28.16
N LEU A 28 0.07 -16.02 -27.72
CA LEU A 28 0.01 -17.17 -28.63
C LEU A 28 -1.29 -17.22 -29.42
N ILE A 29 -2.44 -16.96 -28.78
CA ILE A 29 -3.75 -16.91 -29.45
C ILE A 29 -3.80 -15.77 -30.48
N SER A 30 -3.14 -14.64 -30.20
CA SER A 30 -3.11 -13.51 -31.14
C SER A 30 -2.18 -13.72 -32.35
N VAL A 31 -1.08 -14.46 -32.17
CA VAL A 31 -0.03 -14.63 -33.19
C VAL A 31 -0.19 -15.92 -34.01
N SER A 32 -0.65 -17.02 -33.41
CA SER A 32 -0.81 -18.31 -34.08
C SER A 32 -2.27 -18.59 -34.44
N SER A 33 -2.56 -18.67 -35.74
CA SER A 33 -3.90 -19.02 -36.23
C SER A 33 -4.30 -20.44 -35.83
N GLN A 34 -3.33 -21.36 -35.73
CA GLN A 34 -3.60 -22.74 -35.32
C GLN A 34 -3.99 -22.81 -33.84
N VAL A 35 -3.24 -22.14 -32.97
CA VAL A 35 -3.57 -22.06 -31.53
C VAL A 35 -4.94 -21.39 -31.33
N HIS A 36 -5.21 -20.31 -32.06
CA HIS A 36 -6.51 -19.66 -32.05
C HIS A 36 -7.64 -20.63 -32.43
N ALA A 37 -7.47 -21.40 -33.52
CA ALA A 37 -8.48 -22.36 -33.97
C ALA A 37 -8.74 -23.46 -32.94
N VAL A 38 -7.68 -23.99 -32.32
CA VAL A 38 -7.80 -24.99 -31.24
C VAL A 38 -8.55 -24.42 -30.04
N PHE A 39 -8.20 -23.21 -29.59
CA PHE A 39 -8.88 -22.56 -28.47
C PHE A 39 -10.36 -22.29 -28.79
N ARG A 40 -10.67 -21.86 -30.02
CA ARG A 40 -12.04 -21.63 -30.49
C ARG A 40 -12.87 -22.91 -30.55
N ALA A 41 -12.26 -24.02 -30.96
CA ALA A 41 -12.93 -25.32 -31.01
C ALA A 41 -13.18 -25.93 -29.62
N GLN A 42 -12.32 -25.63 -28.65
CA GLN A 42 -12.46 -26.13 -27.27
C GLN A 42 -12.28 -25.00 -26.22
N PRO A 43 -13.25 -24.09 -26.08
CA PRO A 43 -13.17 -22.98 -25.11
C PRO A 43 -13.09 -23.45 -23.65
N ALA A 44 -13.53 -24.68 -23.36
CA ALA A 44 -13.51 -25.29 -22.04
C ALA A 44 -12.09 -25.48 -21.46
N ILE A 45 -11.04 -25.44 -22.30
CA ILE A 45 -9.64 -25.49 -21.86
C ILE A 45 -9.30 -24.36 -20.87
N ILE A 46 -10.08 -23.27 -20.87
CA ILE A 46 -9.92 -22.18 -19.90
C ILE A 46 -10.02 -22.65 -18.44
N HIS A 47 -10.84 -23.68 -18.16
CA HIS A 47 -10.94 -24.24 -16.82
C HIS A 47 -9.63 -24.91 -16.40
N ASP A 48 -9.01 -25.66 -17.30
CA ASP A 48 -7.71 -26.30 -17.06
C ASP A 48 -6.62 -25.24 -16.85
N LEU A 49 -6.65 -24.15 -17.62
CA LEU A 49 -5.73 -23.01 -17.44
C LEU A 49 -5.88 -22.35 -16.07
N ILE A 50 -7.13 -22.11 -15.64
CA ILE A 50 -7.43 -21.54 -14.32
C ILE A 50 -6.90 -22.46 -13.21
N LEU A 51 -7.09 -23.77 -13.35
CA LEU A 51 -6.65 -24.77 -12.37
C LEU A 51 -5.14 -25.00 -12.36
N ALA A 52 -4.47 -24.88 -13.51
CA ALA A 52 -3.03 -25.06 -13.63
C ALA A 52 -2.24 -23.88 -13.03
N ASN A 53 -2.81 -22.67 -13.02
CA ASN A 53 -2.11 -21.49 -12.52
C ASN A 53 -2.13 -21.41 -10.97
N PRO A 54 -0.98 -21.16 -10.31
CA PRO A 54 -0.85 -21.15 -8.84
C PRO A 54 -1.72 -20.11 -8.09
N ILE A 55 -2.23 -19.10 -8.77
CA ILE A 55 -3.03 -18.02 -8.18
C ILE A 55 -4.49 -18.17 -8.55
N THR A 56 -4.80 -18.31 -9.84
CA THR A 56 -6.20 -18.43 -10.27
C THR A 56 -6.83 -19.76 -9.88
N SER A 57 -6.04 -20.77 -9.49
CA SER A 57 -6.57 -22.02 -8.94
C SER A 57 -7.23 -21.86 -7.58
N LEU A 58 -7.05 -20.72 -6.89
CA LEU A 58 -7.69 -20.48 -5.60
C LEU A 58 -9.18 -20.13 -5.76
N PRO A 59 -10.09 -20.75 -4.98
CA PRO A 59 -11.54 -20.62 -5.18
C PRO A 59 -12.06 -19.17 -5.20
N GLU A 60 -11.51 -18.30 -4.35
CA GLU A 60 -11.91 -16.89 -4.30
C GLU A 60 -11.52 -16.13 -5.58
N ILE A 61 -10.37 -16.46 -6.20
CA ILE A 61 -9.91 -15.84 -7.43
C ILE A 61 -10.69 -16.41 -8.62
N GLN A 62 -10.93 -17.73 -8.66
CA GLN A 62 -11.79 -18.36 -9.66
C GLN A 62 -13.14 -17.67 -9.74
N ARG A 63 -13.78 -17.48 -8.58
CA ARG A 63 -15.07 -16.80 -8.47
C ARG A 63 -15.01 -15.38 -9.04
N LEU A 64 -13.96 -14.62 -8.73
CA LEU A 64 -13.79 -13.27 -9.28
C LEU A 64 -13.58 -13.29 -10.81
N CYS A 65 -12.76 -14.20 -11.34
CA CYS A 65 -12.56 -14.37 -12.79
C CYS A 65 -13.88 -14.61 -13.52
N TYR A 66 -14.67 -15.57 -13.05
CA TYR A 66 -15.96 -15.90 -13.66
C TYR A 66 -16.97 -14.75 -13.52
N ASN A 67 -17.06 -14.14 -12.34
CA ASN A 67 -17.97 -13.02 -12.13
C ASN A 67 -17.65 -11.83 -13.05
N ILE A 68 -16.38 -11.46 -13.19
CA ILE A 68 -15.97 -10.39 -14.11
C ILE A 68 -16.34 -10.73 -15.55
N SER A 69 -16.06 -11.96 -15.99
CA SER A 69 -16.41 -12.40 -17.35
C SER A 69 -17.92 -12.38 -17.59
N LEU A 70 -18.71 -12.82 -16.62
CA LEU A 70 -20.18 -12.73 -16.69
C LEU A 70 -20.66 -11.28 -16.75
N ILE A 71 -20.00 -10.36 -16.03
CA ILE A 71 -20.31 -8.93 -16.10
C ILE A 71 -20.06 -8.37 -17.51
N HIS A 72 -18.99 -8.81 -18.19
CA HIS A 72 -18.67 -8.34 -19.54
C HIS A 72 -19.53 -8.99 -20.64
N THR A 73 -19.99 -10.21 -20.43
CA THR A 73 -20.64 -11.02 -21.49
C THR A 73 -22.15 -11.15 -21.39
N SER A 74 -22.75 -10.95 -20.21
CA SER A 74 -24.18 -11.21 -19.97
C SER A 74 -24.91 -10.02 -19.35
N HIS A 75 -26.25 -10.02 -19.46
CA HIS A 75 -27.12 -9.22 -18.60
C HIS A 75 -27.25 -9.98 -17.27
N TYR A 76 -26.34 -9.72 -16.34
CA TYR A 76 -26.34 -10.36 -15.03
C TYR A 76 -27.57 -9.91 -14.24
N THR A 77 -28.56 -10.79 -14.18
CA THR A 77 -29.87 -10.48 -13.59
C THR A 77 -29.96 -10.81 -12.12
N ASP A 78 -29.00 -11.56 -11.56
CA ASP A 78 -29.10 -12.03 -10.18
C ASP A 78 -27.80 -11.80 -9.38
N PHE A 79 -27.91 -10.94 -8.38
CA PHE A 79 -26.86 -10.51 -7.44
C PHE A 79 -26.41 -11.65 -6.50
N ALA A 80 -27.19 -12.73 -6.45
CA ALA A 80 -27.01 -13.84 -5.54
C ALA A 80 -26.07 -14.90 -6.12
N HIS A 81 -24.78 -14.78 -5.79
CA HIS A 81 -23.82 -15.89 -5.68
C HIS A 81 -24.11 -17.06 -6.63
N SER A 82 -23.85 -16.90 -7.93
CA SER A 82 -23.86 -18.03 -8.87
C SER A 82 -22.82 -19.05 -8.40
N GLN A 83 -23.26 -20.06 -7.67
CA GLN A 83 -22.42 -21.09 -7.03
C GLN A 83 -22.04 -22.24 -7.98
N GLY A 84 -22.29 -22.10 -9.28
CA GLY A 84 -21.93 -23.07 -10.31
C GLY A 84 -20.85 -22.54 -11.24
N MET A 85 -20.00 -23.43 -11.78
CA MET A 85 -19.16 -23.07 -12.93
C MET A 85 -20.07 -22.65 -14.08
N PRO A 86 -19.93 -21.41 -14.61
CA PRO A 86 -20.70 -21.01 -15.77
C PRO A 86 -20.29 -21.86 -16.97
N ASN A 87 -21.25 -22.23 -17.81
CA ASN A 87 -20.93 -22.79 -19.12
C ASN A 87 -20.37 -21.66 -19.98
N LEU A 88 -19.05 -21.67 -20.19
CA LEU A 88 -18.35 -20.59 -20.89
C LEU A 88 -18.39 -20.82 -22.39
N ASP A 89 -18.97 -19.87 -23.11
CA ASP A 89 -18.79 -19.78 -24.55
C ASP A 89 -17.38 -19.26 -24.89
N TYR A 90 -17.04 -19.30 -26.18
CA TYR A 90 -15.76 -18.80 -26.66
C TYR A 90 -15.46 -17.34 -26.25
N LYS A 91 -16.48 -16.47 -26.27
CA LYS A 91 -16.31 -15.05 -25.96
C LYS A 91 -15.98 -14.86 -24.48
N ALA A 92 -16.68 -15.57 -23.60
CA ALA A 92 -16.43 -15.55 -22.16
C ALA A 92 -15.07 -16.16 -21.83
N SER A 93 -14.70 -17.29 -22.43
CA SER A 93 -13.37 -17.89 -22.25
C SER A 93 -12.25 -16.94 -22.71
N LEU A 94 -12.41 -16.27 -23.85
CA LEU A 94 -11.43 -15.30 -24.35
C LEU A 94 -11.34 -14.06 -23.45
N ASP A 95 -12.47 -13.56 -22.94
CA ASP A 95 -12.49 -12.44 -21.99
C ASP A 95 -11.75 -12.77 -20.69
N ILE A 96 -11.88 -14.00 -20.18
CA ILE A 96 -11.11 -14.46 -19.01
C ILE A 96 -9.60 -14.45 -19.31
N ILE A 97 -9.17 -14.88 -20.50
CA ILE A 97 -7.75 -14.83 -20.89
C ILE A 97 -7.26 -13.39 -20.89
N HIS A 98 -7.98 -12.48 -21.53
CA HIS A 98 -7.62 -11.07 -21.57
C HIS A 98 -7.57 -10.44 -20.18
N LEU A 99 -8.56 -10.74 -19.34
CA LEU A 99 -8.61 -10.31 -17.94
C LEU A 99 -7.38 -10.80 -17.17
N ALA A 100 -7.12 -12.11 -17.18
CA ALA A 100 -6.05 -12.71 -16.41
C ALA A 100 -4.66 -12.26 -16.90
N ALA A 101 -4.47 -12.15 -18.21
CA ALA A 101 -3.25 -11.59 -18.81
C ALA A 101 -3.04 -10.13 -18.41
N GLY A 102 -4.11 -9.33 -18.43
CA GLY A 102 -4.10 -7.95 -17.94
C GLY A 102 -3.71 -7.84 -16.48
N ILE A 103 -4.34 -8.64 -15.60
CA ILE A 103 -4.00 -8.72 -14.17
C ILE A 103 -2.53 -9.10 -13.98
N GLN A 104 -2.05 -10.12 -14.69
CA GLN A 104 -0.66 -10.58 -14.59
C GLN A 104 0.33 -9.47 -14.95
N ARG A 105 0.09 -8.76 -16.06
CA ARG A 105 0.88 -7.59 -16.45
C ARG A 105 0.90 -6.54 -15.34
N LEU A 106 -0.28 -6.12 -14.86
CA LEU A 106 -0.38 -5.12 -13.78
C LEU A 106 0.35 -5.56 -12.51
N ALA A 107 0.23 -6.84 -12.12
CA ALA A 107 0.90 -7.39 -10.96
C ALA A 107 2.43 -7.29 -11.10
N CYS A 108 2.96 -7.67 -12.26
CA CYS A 108 4.40 -7.62 -12.53
C CYS A 108 4.95 -6.20 -12.37
N VAL A 109 4.27 -5.19 -12.92
CA VAL A 109 4.75 -3.80 -12.80
C VAL A 109 4.57 -3.26 -11.39
N CYS A 110 3.46 -3.54 -10.71
CA CYS A 110 3.26 -3.09 -9.32
C CYS A 110 4.33 -3.67 -8.40
N LEU A 111 4.61 -4.97 -8.51
CA LEU A 111 5.64 -5.66 -7.72
C LEU A 111 7.04 -5.12 -8.03
N SER A 112 7.36 -4.92 -9.30
CA SER A 112 8.64 -4.33 -9.73
C SER A 112 8.84 -2.94 -9.15
N LEU A 113 7.83 -2.07 -9.26
CA LEU A 113 7.88 -0.70 -8.75
C LEU A 113 8.06 -0.68 -7.23
N MET A 114 7.25 -1.45 -6.48
CA MET A 114 7.38 -1.55 -5.03
C MET A 114 8.76 -2.06 -4.61
N GLN A 115 9.28 -3.10 -5.29
CA GLN A 115 10.58 -3.69 -4.97
C GLN A 115 11.71 -2.70 -5.23
N GLN A 116 11.66 -1.98 -6.36
CA GLN A 116 12.64 -0.95 -6.71
C GLN A 116 12.64 0.18 -5.68
N ASN A 117 11.47 0.71 -5.33
CA ASN A 117 11.32 1.74 -4.29
C ASN A 117 11.88 1.26 -2.96
N PHE A 118 11.49 0.05 -2.54
CA PHE A 118 11.90 -0.52 -1.27
C PHE A 118 13.41 -0.76 -1.20
N ALA A 119 14.00 -1.38 -2.23
CA ALA A 119 15.43 -1.63 -2.30
C ALA A 119 16.25 -0.33 -2.39
N SER A 120 15.75 0.67 -3.12
CA SER A 120 16.38 1.99 -3.25
C SER A 120 16.52 2.67 -1.88
N ILE A 121 15.42 2.75 -1.12
CA ILE A 121 15.43 3.35 0.22
C ILE A 121 16.35 2.57 1.18
N LEU A 122 16.26 1.23 1.16
CA LEU A 122 17.08 0.39 2.03
C LEU A 122 18.58 0.53 1.77
N ASN A 123 18.97 0.86 0.53
CA ASN A 123 20.38 1.00 0.14
C ASN A 123 21.11 2.07 0.96
N GLY A 124 20.41 3.13 1.39
CA GLY A 124 20.98 4.22 2.18
C GLY A 124 20.92 4.03 3.69
N ILE A 125 20.26 2.97 4.20
CA ILE A 125 19.92 2.86 5.62
C ILE A 125 20.51 1.58 6.21
N PRO A 126 21.61 1.64 6.98
CA PRO A 126 22.14 0.48 7.68
C PRO A 126 21.30 0.12 8.92
N VAL A 127 21.34 -1.14 9.34
CA VAL A 127 20.69 -1.63 10.57
C VAL A 127 21.58 -2.65 11.27
N GLY A 128 22.09 -2.32 12.46
CA GLY A 128 23.00 -3.21 13.19
C GLY A 128 24.23 -3.54 12.35
N SER A 129 24.52 -4.84 12.17
CA SER A 129 25.60 -5.33 11.31
C SER A 129 25.25 -5.38 9.81
N LEU A 130 23.98 -5.14 9.44
CA LEU A 130 23.48 -5.19 8.07
C LEU A 130 23.67 -3.82 7.40
N SER A 131 24.60 -3.75 6.44
CA SER A 131 24.80 -2.55 5.62
C SER A 131 23.60 -2.30 4.69
N GLY A 132 23.37 -1.04 4.33
CA GLY A 132 22.30 -0.65 3.40
C GLY A 132 22.31 -1.45 2.09
N PRO A 133 23.46 -1.58 1.38
CA PRO A 133 23.54 -2.39 0.16
C PRO A 133 23.15 -3.86 0.36
N LYS A 134 23.54 -4.49 1.48
CA LYS A 134 23.14 -5.87 1.79
C LYS A 134 21.63 -5.99 2.05
N ARG A 135 21.02 -4.98 2.67
CA ARG A 135 19.55 -4.93 2.86
C ARG A 135 18.84 -4.78 1.53
N ALA A 136 19.34 -3.91 0.64
CA ALA A 136 18.79 -3.72 -0.70
C ALA A 136 18.90 -5.00 -1.55
N GLU A 137 20.02 -5.73 -1.48
CA GLU A 137 20.18 -7.03 -2.15
C GLU A 137 19.14 -8.05 -1.67
N LYS A 138 18.94 -8.16 -0.34
CA LYS A 138 17.91 -9.04 0.24
C LYS A 138 16.50 -8.62 -0.19
N ALA A 139 16.22 -7.32 -0.27
CA ALA A 139 14.93 -6.80 -0.74
C ALA A 139 14.65 -7.11 -2.22
N ARG A 140 15.70 -7.28 -3.06
CA ARG A 140 15.60 -7.64 -4.48
C ARG A 140 15.47 -9.14 -4.75
N LYS A 141 15.45 -9.99 -3.71
CA LYS A 141 15.22 -11.44 -3.90
C LYS A 141 13.88 -11.68 -4.61
N PRO A 142 13.75 -12.78 -5.38
CA PRO A 142 12.51 -13.12 -6.09
C PRO A 142 11.27 -13.05 -5.19
N PHE A 143 10.12 -12.74 -5.77
CA PHE A 143 8.86 -12.65 -5.03
C PHE A 143 8.45 -14.02 -4.51
N SER A 144 7.93 -14.06 -3.29
CA SER A 144 7.29 -15.27 -2.80
C SER A 144 5.88 -15.38 -3.38
N TRP A 145 5.35 -16.60 -3.44
CA TRP A 145 3.98 -16.86 -3.89
C TRP A 145 2.94 -16.02 -3.16
N ILE A 146 3.11 -15.78 -1.86
CA ILE A 146 2.14 -15.02 -1.08
C ILE A 146 2.17 -13.51 -1.38
N GLU A 147 3.33 -12.97 -1.77
CA GLU A 147 3.47 -11.56 -2.19
C GLU A 147 2.77 -11.33 -3.54
N GLU A 148 2.94 -12.27 -4.46
CA GLU A 148 2.20 -12.31 -5.73
C GLU A 148 0.71 -12.45 -5.50
N TYR A 149 0.30 -13.45 -4.70
CA TYR A 149 -1.10 -13.66 -4.36
C TYR A 149 -1.80 -12.40 -3.85
N ARG A 150 -1.21 -11.67 -2.90
CA ARG A 150 -1.81 -10.44 -2.35
C ARG A 150 -1.97 -9.36 -3.42
N THR A 151 -1.02 -9.28 -4.35
CA THR A 151 -1.07 -8.33 -5.47
C THR A 151 -2.18 -8.70 -6.45
N TYR A 152 -2.23 -9.96 -6.89
CA TYR A 152 -3.28 -10.46 -7.79
C TYR A 152 -4.67 -10.36 -7.15
N TRP A 153 -4.81 -10.81 -5.90
CA TRP A 153 -6.06 -10.73 -5.14
C TRP A 153 -6.58 -9.30 -5.09
N SER A 154 -5.70 -8.33 -4.82
CA SER A 154 -6.05 -6.91 -4.81
C SER A 154 -6.51 -6.41 -6.19
N LEU A 155 -5.78 -6.77 -7.26
CA LEU A 155 -6.12 -6.39 -8.64
C LEU A 155 -7.45 -6.99 -9.10
N PHE A 156 -7.72 -8.26 -8.77
CA PHE A 156 -9.01 -8.90 -9.09
C PHE A 156 -10.17 -8.19 -8.38
N HIS A 157 -10.01 -7.79 -7.13
CA HIS A 157 -11.04 -7.00 -6.44
C HIS A 157 -11.24 -5.61 -7.05
N LEU A 158 -10.17 -4.90 -7.39
CA LEU A 158 -10.26 -3.60 -8.08
C LEU A 158 -10.98 -3.72 -9.43
N GLN A 159 -10.66 -4.75 -10.22
CA GLN A 159 -11.31 -5.02 -11.50
C GLN A 159 -12.79 -5.39 -11.31
N HIS A 160 -13.09 -6.32 -10.39
CA HIS A 160 -14.46 -6.74 -10.12
C HIS A 160 -15.34 -5.57 -9.67
N TYR A 161 -14.86 -4.77 -8.72
CA TYR A 161 -15.58 -3.58 -8.27
C TYR A 161 -15.81 -2.58 -9.39
N SER A 162 -14.78 -2.32 -10.20
CA SER A 162 -14.87 -1.37 -11.31
C SER A 162 -15.81 -1.86 -12.41
N ALA A 163 -15.82 -3.15 -12.71
CA ALA A 163 -16.75 -3.77 -13.64
C ALA A 163 -18.20 -3.62 -13.17
N LEU A 164 -18.49 -3.90 -11.89
CA LEU A 164 -19.82 -3.72 -11.30
C LEU A 164 -20.28 -2.26 -11.34
N ARG A 165 -19.41 -1.32 -10.98
CA ARG A 165 -19.72 0.12 -11.02
C ARG A 165 -20.01 0.62 -12.44
N LYS A 166 -19.26 0.15 -13.42
CA LYS A 166 -19.51 0.48 -14.84
C LYS A 166 -20.84 -0.10 -15.32
N ALA A 167 -21.12 -1.37 -15.00
CA ALA A 167 -22.38 -2.01 -15.35
C ALA A 167 -23.60 -1.31 -14.71
N ALA A 168 -23.45 -0.87 -13.45
CA ALA A 168 -24.47 -0.06 -12.77
C ALA A 168 -24.68 1.30 -13.47
N ALA A 169 -23.59 1.97 -13.86
CA ALA A 169 -23.66 3.30 -14.48
C ALA A 169 -24.23 3.28 -15.91
N THR A 170 -24.01 2.22 -16.69
CA THR A 170 -24.56 2.09 -18.05
C THR A 170 -26.06 1.76 -18.06
N GLY A 171 -26.66 1.48 -16.91
CA GLY A 171 -28.09 1.18 -16.76
C GLY A 171 -28.53 -0.14 -17.41
N GLY A 172 -27.61 -0.89 -18.02
CA GLY A 172 -27.93 -2.06 -18.84
C GLY A 172 -28.58 -3.21 -18.08
N TRP A 173 -28.54 -3.18 -16.74
CA TRP A 173 -28.98 -4.27 -15.87
C TRP A 173 -30.19 -3.91 -14.99
N ASN A 174 -30.77 -2.70 -15.16
CA ASN A 174 -31.96 -2.24 -14.42
C ASN A 174 -31.87 -2.44 -12.89
N TRP A 175 -30.69 -2.19 -12.31
CA TRP A 175 -30.46 -2.44 -10.90
C TRP A 175 -31.26 -1.47 -10.00
N PRO A 176 -31.85 -1.98 -8.91
CA PRO A 176 -32.43 -1.11 -7.89
C PRO A 176 -31.39 -0.16 -7.32
N THR A 177 -31.77 1.10 -7.06
CA THR A 177 -30.89 2.12 -6.45
C THR A 177 -30.20 1.62 -5.20
N ARG A 178 -30.92 0.83 -4.38
CA ARG A 178 -30.37 0.21 -3.17
C ARG A 178 -29.19 -0.72 -3.47
N SER A 179 -29.28 -1.56 -4.50
CA SER A 179 -28.18 -2.46 -4.89
C SER A 179 -26.95 -1.69 -5.39
N ILE A 180 -27.15 -0.54 -6.03
CA ILE A 180 -26.06 0.35 -6.45
C ILE A 180 -25.39 1.01 -5.24
N GLN A 181 -26.18 1.40 -4.23
CA GLN A 181 -25.68 1.93 -2.95
C GLN A 181 -24.95 0.85 -2.14
N ASP A 182 -25.42 -0.40 -2.18
CA ASP A 182 -24.77 -1.51 -1.48
C ASP A 182 -23.35 -1.78 -2.01
N LEU A 183 -23.01 -1.33 -3.24
CA LEU A 183 -21.63 -1.36 -3.74
C LEU A 183 -20.68 -0.42 -2.98
N ASP A 184 -21.17 0.60 -2.29
CA ASP A 184 -20.34 1.41 -1.39
C ASP A 184 -19.73 0.50 -0.31
N ALA A 185 -20.51 -0.48 0.18
CA ALA A 185 -20.08 -1.49 1.14
C ALA A 185 -19.43 -2.74 0.48
N TYR A 186 -18.75 -2.59 -0.67
CA TYR A 186 -18.15 -3.71 -1.42
C TYR A 186 -17.28 -4.64 -0.56
N ASN A 187 -16.52 -4.08 0.38
CA ASN A 187 -15.67 -4.86 1.29
C ASN A 187 -16.50 -5.83 2.15
N VAL A 188 -17.61 -5.36 2.72
CA VAL A 188 -18.53 -6.20 3.50
C VAL A 188 -19.19 -7.24 2.60
N TRP A 189 -19.67 -6.80 1.43
CA TRP A 189 -20.35 -7.67 0.47
C TRP A 189 -19.46 -8.83 -0.03
N ASN A 190 -18.18 -8.58 -0.30
CA ASN A 190 -17.23 -9.62 -0.72
C ASN A 190 -16.54 -10.35 0.45
N GLY A 191 -16.90 -10.03 1.70
CA GLY A 191 -16.28 -10.64 2.89
C GLY A 191 -14.78 -10.33 3.00
N ILE A 192 -14.37 -9.14 2.57
CA ILE A 192 -12.99 -8.70 2.63
C ILE A 192 -12.66 -8.33 4.08
N PRO A 193 -11.70 -9.01 4.74
CA PRO A 193 -11.33 -8.66 6.10
C PRO A 193 -10.78 -7.22 6.14
N ARG A 194 -11.24 -6.40 7.08
CA ARG A 194 -10.78 -5.02 7.29
C ARG A 194 -9.25 -4.87 7.29
N GLY A 195 -8.55 -5.89 7.81
CA GLY A 195 -7.09 -5.91 7.85
C GLY A 195 -6.40 -5.98 6.48
N ASN A 196 -7.11 -6.42 5.44
CA ASN A 196 -6.60 -6.67 4.10
C ASN A 196 -6.99 -5.56 3.11
N ASN A 197 -7.93 -4.67 3.46
CA ASN A 197 -8.31 -3.51 2.64
C ASN A 197 -7.09 -2.68 2.21
N GLU A 198 -6.08 -2.58 3.08
CA GLU A 198 -4.87 -1.81 2.75
C GLU A 198 -4.06 -2.43 1.61
N GLN A 199 -4.17 -3.75 1.36
CA GLN A 199 -3.52 -4.36 0.19
C GLN A 199 -4.13 -3.80 -1.10
N ILE A 200 -5.47 -3.71 -1.16
CA ILE A 200 -6.20 -3.10 -2.28
C ILE A 200 -5.81 -1.64 -2.48
N TRP A 201 -5.78 -0.87 -1.40
CA TRP A 201 -5.41 0.55 -1.44
C TRP A 201 -3.95 0.77 -1.83
N THR A 202 -3.05 -0.10 -1.38
CA THR A 202 -1.64 -0.10 -1.77
C THR A 202 -1.49 -0.30 -3.27
N ILE A 203 -2.16 -1.31 -3.84
CA ILE A 203 -2.13 -1.55 -5.28
C ILE A 203 -2.77 -0.40 -6.06
N ALA A 204 -3.89 0.15 -5.59
CA ALA A 204 -4.52 1.31 -6.23
C ALA A 204 -3.59 2.54 -6.27
N ALA A 205 -2.85 2.80 -5.20
CA ALA A 205 -1.88 3.90 -5.15
C ALA A 205 -0.73 3.70 -6.14
N LEU A 206 -0.22 2.47 -6.29
CA LEU A 206 0.84 2.15 -7.27
C LEU A 206 0.33 2.29 -8.70
N LEU A 207 -0.88 1.82 -8.97
CA LEU A 207 -1.54 2.03 -10.26
C LEU A 207 -1.71 3.52 -10.57
N SER A 208 -1.99 4.35 -9.55
CA SER A 208 -2.00 5.81 -9.71
C SER A 208 -0.64 6.36 -10.11
N ASP A 209 0.44 5.91 -9.46
CA ASP A 209 1.81 6.34 -9.78
C ASP A 209 2.24 5.90 -11.20
N LEU A 210 1.64 4.83 -11.71
CA LEU A 210 1.82 4.32 -13.08
C LEU A 210 0.95 5.04 -14.12
N GLY A 211 0.23 6.09 -13.72
CA GLY A 211 -0.54 6.95 -14.62
C GLY A 211 -2.03 6.61 -14.76
N LEU A 212 -2.56 5.68 -13.94
CA LEU A 212 -4.01 5.50 -13.85
C LEU A 212 -4.63 6.53 -12.90
N THR A 213 -5.93 6.75 -13.02
CA THR A 213 -6.66 7.76 -12.23
C THR A 213 -7.74 7.10 -11.37
N PRO A 214 -7.39 6.55 -10.19
CA PRO A 214 -8.38 6.06 -9.25
C PRO A 214 -9.24 7.20 -8.69
N SER A 215 -10.51 6.90 -8.40
CA SER A 215 -11.36 7.70 -7.53
C SER A 215 -11.51 7.00 -6.19
N TYR A 216 -11.18 7.70 -5.09
CA TYR A 216 -11.29 7.19 -3.73
C TYR A 216 -12.56 7.71 -3.06
N GLY A 217 -13.43 6.80 -2.61
CA GLY A 217 -14.71 7.17 -1.97
C GLY A 217 -14.66 7.22 -0.45
N HIS A 218 -13.57 7.72 0.16
CA HIS A 218 -13.58 7.98 1.60
C HIS A 218 -14.40 9.23 1.91
N TYR A 219 -15.26 9.17 2.93
CA TYR A 219 -16.20 10.24 3.25
C TYR A 219 -15.55 11.28 4.16
N THR A 220 -15.72 12.55 3.80
CA THR A 220 -15.21 13.73 4.52
C THR A 220 -15.76 13.84 5.94
N GLU A 221 -16.97 13.33 6.21
CA GLU A 221 -17.59 13.35 7.54
C GLU A 221 -16.84 12.47 8.56
N GLU A 222 -16.18 11.37 8.13
CA GLU A 222 -15.35 10.56 9.02
C GLU A 222 -14.02 11.26 9.37
N LEU A 223 -13.53 12.11 8.46
CA LEU A 223 -12.31 12.91 8.63
C LEU A 223 -12.50 14.06 9.62
N GLU A 224 -13.73 14.54 9.84
CA GLU A 224 -14.03 15.58 10.84
C GLU A 224 -13.70 15.14 12.27
N ARG A 225 -13.73 13.83 12.55
CA ARG A 225 -13.32 13.26 13.84
C ARG A 225 -11.82 13.48 14.13
N PHE A 226 -11.02 13.69 13.09
CA PHE A 226 -9.58 13.92 13.15
C PHE A 226 -9.26 15.35 12.68
N GLN A 227 -9.67 16.35 13.48
CA GLN A 227 -9.47 17.80 13.22
C GLN A 227 -8.03 18.22 12.83
N TRP A 228 -7.04 17.36 13.03
CA TRP A 228 -5.61 17.62 12.82
C TRP A 228 -5.11 17.30 11.40
N PHE A 229 -5.93 16.72 10.51
CA PHE A 229 -5.53 16.33 9.13
C PHE A 229 -6.52 16.73 8.03
N LYS A 230 -6.79 18.03 7.85
CA LYS A 230 -7.46 18.57 6.64
C LYS A 230 -6.64 18.43 5.33
N MET A 231 -5.71 17.48 5.26
CA MET A 231 -4.77 17.32 4.14
C MET A 231 -5.31 16.46 3.00
N ASP A 232 -6.41 15.73 3.22
CA ASP A 232 -6.97 14.86 2.20
C ASP A 232 -8.07 15.59 1.42
N THR A 233 -7.88 15.61 0.10
CA THR A 233 -8.90 16.06 -0.84
C THR A 233 -9.84 14.90 -1.14
N GLU A 234 -11.14 15.18 -1.21
CA GLU A 234 -12.14 14.20 -1.64
C GLU A 234 -11.77 13.62 -3.02
N GLY A 235 -11.96 12.32 -3.20
CA GLY A 235 -11.59 11.62 -4.43
C GLY A 235 -10.09 11.32 -4.59
N ALA A 236 -9.22 11.94 -3.79
CA ALA A 236 -7.77 11.70 -3.83
C ALA A 236 -7.34 10.60 -2.86
N GLU A 237 -6.11 10.10 -3.03
CA GLU A 237 -5.54 9.12 -2.11
C GLU A 237 -5.41 9.68 -0.68
N SER A 238 -6.02 9.04 0.30
CA SER A 238 -5.91 9.48 1.70
C SER A 238 -4.52 9.26 2.27
N CYS A 239 -4.08 10.11 3.19
CA CYS A 239 -2.90 9.89 4.01
C CYS A 239 -3.12 8.83 5.10
N HIS A 240 -4.35 8.46 5.43
CA HIS A 240 -4.67 7.43 6.42
C HIS A 240 -4.59 6.03 5.84
N ALA A 241 -4.33 5.04 6.69
CA ALA A 241 -4.45 3.65 6.29
C ALA A 241 -5.93 3.24 6.15
N ALA A 242 -6.23 2.40 5.18
CA ALA A 242 -7.56 1.89 4.83
C ALA A 242 -8.26 1.20 6.01
N TRP A 243 -7.50 0.59 6.93
CA TRP A 243 -8.06 -0.01 8.14
C TRP A 243 -8.50 1.01 9.20
N GLU A 244 -8.21 2.29 9.02
CA GLU A 244 -8.67 3.37 9.91
C GLU A 244 -10.09 3.81 9.58
N PHE A 245 -10.53 3.62 8.33
CA PHE A 245 -11.90 3.89 7.91
C PHE A 245 -12.90 2.83 8.38
N HIS A 246 -14.18 3.14 8.16
CA HIS A 246 -15.28 2.20 8.36
C HIS A 246 -15.19 1.02 7.38
N GLU A 247 -15.73 -0.13 7.77
CA GLU A 247 -15.68 -1.34 6.93
C GLU A 247 -16.50 -1.23 5.64
N GLN A 248 -17.47 -0.31 5.63
CA GLN A 248 -18.30 0.01 4.47
C GLN A 248 -17.69 1.09 3.57
N THR A 249 -16.48 1.57 3.86
CA THR A 249 -15.80 2.50 2.96
C THR A 249 -15.51 1.79 1.63
N PRO A 250 -15.90 2.36 0.48
CA PRO A 250 -15.67 1.75 -0.81
C PRO A 250 -14.17 1.62 -1.12
N ILE A 251 -13.82 0.60 -1.89
CA ILE A 251 -12.47 0.48 -2.44
C ILE A 251 -12.28 1.46 -3.60
N PRO A 252 -11.03 1.76 -4.00
CA PRO A 252 -10.77 2.69 -5.09
C PRO A 252 -11.38 2.20 -6.42
N PHE A 253 -12.01 3.13 -7.15
CA PHE A 253 -12.66 2.86 -8.43
C PHE A 253 -11.76 3.28 -9.60
N PHE A 254 -11.70 2.45 -10.65
CA PHE A 254 -10.97 2.75 -11.88
C PHE A 254 -11.88 2.70 -13.11
N HIS A 255 -11.87 3.78 -13.90
CA HIS A 255 -12.55 3.82 -15.19
C HIS A 255 -11.84 2.96 -16.25
N SER A 256 -10.54 2.71 -16.09
CA SER A 256 -9.75 1.88 -16.99
C SER A 256 -8.53 1.34 -16.26
N PHE A 257 -8.04 0.18 -16.72
CA PHE A 257 -6.80 -0.44 -16.25
C PHE A 257 -5.72 -0.49 -17.34
N ASN A 258 -5.92 0.23 -18.44
CA ASN A 258 -4.94 0.30 -19.51
C ASN A 258 -3.81 1.24 -19.08
N LEU A 259 -2.63 0.68 -18.81
CA LEU A 259 -1.44 1.47 -18.54
C LEU A 259 -0.99 2.23 -19.80
N PRO A 260 -0.36 3.39 -19.64
CA PRO A 260 0.36 4.03 -20.74
C PRO A 260 1.38 3.07 -21.38
N PRO A 261 1.62 3.15 -22.69
CA PRO A 261 2.64 2.33 -23.36
C PRO A 261 4.00 2.48 -22.66
N SER A 262 4.67 1.36 -22.38
CA SER A 262 5.99 1.33 -21.76
C SER A 262 6.87 0.30 -22.45
N GLU A 263 8.11 0.67 -22.76
CA GLU A 263 8.98 -0.08 -23.68
C GLU A 263 9.67 -1.31 -23.06
N SER A 264 9.47 -1.63 -21.78
CA SER A 264 10.18 -2.76 -21.15
C SER A 264 9.46 -3.35 -19.93
N MET A 265 8.28 -3.91 -20.15
CA MET A 265 7.53 -4.58 -19.09
C MET A 265 8.02 -6.02 -18.96
N LEU A 266 8.82 -6.31 -17.93
CA LEU A 266 9.16 -7.69 -17.57
C LEU A 266 7.89 -8.38 -17.08
N ILE A 267 7.42 -9.38 -17.83
CA ILE A 267 6.28 -10.22 -17.47
C ILE A 267 6.83 -11.58 -17.07
N TRP A 268 6.35 -12.10 -15.94
CA TRP A 268 6.70 -13.42 -15.47
C TRP A 268 5.45 -14.14 -14.96
N SER A 269 5.53 -15.47 -14.89
CA SER A 269 4.46 -16.30 -14.35
C SER A 269 4.58 -16.37 -12.83
N PRO A 270 3.46 -16.42 -12.08
CA PRO A 270 3.51 -16.55 -10.63
C PRO A 270 4.34 -17.76 -10.19
N PRO A 271 5.11 -17.66 -9.09
CA PRO A 271 5.87 -18.79 -8.58
C PRO A 271 4.91 -19.92 -8.14
N PRO A 272 5.38 -21.18 -8.12
CA PRO A 272 4.56 -22.30 -7.66
C PRO A 272 4.16 -22.14 -6.20
N ILE A 273 3.03 -22.78 -5.83
CA ILE A 273 2.60 -22.87 -4.44
C ILE A 273 3.73 -23.54 -3.62
N PRO A 274 4.21 -22.92 -2.53
CA PRO A 274 5.25 -23.52 -1.70
C PRO A 274 4.79 -24.88 -1.13
N PRO A 275 5.66 -25.89 -1.08
CA PRO A 275 5.31 -27.18 -0.49
C PRO A 275 5.00 -26.99 0.99
N GLU A 276 4.01 -27.71 1.52
CA GLU A 276 3.70 -27.68 2.95
C GLU A 276 4.77 -28.45 3.74
N ASN A 277 5.67 -27.72 4.40
CA ASN A 277 6.68 -28.27 5.32
C ASN A 277 6.77 -27.40 6.59
N GLU A 278 7.59 -27.79 7.56
CA GLU A 278 7.70 -27.06 8.84
C GLU A 278 8.08 -25.58 8.67
N ALA A 279 8.96 -25.26 7.70
CA ALA A 279 9.35 -23.88 7.40
C ALA A 279 8.19 -23.08 6.82
N THR A 280 7.59 -23.55 5.72
CA THR A 280 6.58 -22.80 4.96
C THR A 280 5.23 -22.73 5.67
N THR A 281 4.89 -23.78 6.41
CA THR A 281 3.63 -23.93 7.15
C THR A 281 3.63 -23.12 8.45
N SER A 282 4.82 -22.70 8.89
CA SER A 282 5.01 -21.92 10.10
C SER A 282 4.11 -20.69 10.17
N THR A 283 3.50 -20.52 11.34
CA THR A 283 2.73 -19.32 11.68
C THR A 283 3.60 -18.06 11.75
N ARG A 284 4.94 -18.21 11.76
CA ARG A 284 5.92 -17.13 11.72
C ARG A 284 5.99 -16.47 10.34
N TRP A 285 6.03 -17.29 9.29
CA TRP A 285 6.28 -16.81 7.93
C TRP A 285 5.00 -16.64 7.11
N LEU A 286 3.99 -17.50 7.34
CA LEU A 286 2.67 -17.44 6.69
C LEU A 286 2.76 -17.55 5.15
N LEU A 287 3.59 -18.49 4.64
CA LEU A 287 3.92 -18.58 3.21
C LEU A 287 3.00 -19.50 2.39
N VAL A 288 2.21 -20.35 3.05
CA VAL A 288 1.33 -21.35 2.39
C VAL A 288 -0.12 -20.87 2.23
N PRO A 289 -0.90 -21.45 1.30
CA PRO A 289 -2.25 -20.97 0.97
C PRO A 289 -3.21 -20.87 2.15
N LYS A 290 -3.15 -21.75 3.15
CA LYS A 290 -4.06 -21.67 4.30
C LYS A 290 -3.92 -20.38 5.12
N TRP A 291 -2.80 -19.67 5.00
CA TRP A 291 -2.55 -18.41 5.69
C TRP A 291 -2.80 -17.17 4.84
N ARG A 292 -3.27 -17.34 3.60
CA ARG A 292 -3.34 -16.24 2.63
C ARG A 292 -4.23 -15.06 3.01
N SER A 293 -5.27 -15.30 3.81
CA SER A 293 -6.15 -14.26 4.36
C SER A 293 -5.59 -13.57 5.62
N ARG A 294 -4.50 -14.08 6.20
CA ARG A 294 -3.90 -13.51 7.41
C ARG A 294 -3.04 -12.30 7.06
N VAL A 295 -3.23 -11.24 7.83
CA VAL A 295 -2.33 -10.07 7.84
C VAL A 295 -0.91 -10.50 8.29
N PRO A 296 0.15 -10.13 7.55
CA PRO A 296 1.53 -10.41 7.93
C PRO A 296 1.89 -9.93 9.33
N ILE A 297 2.87 -10.59 9.96
CA ILE A 297 3.21 -10.30 11.35
C ILE A 297 3.86 -8.93 11.51
N HIS A 298 4.74 -8.52 10.58
CA HIS A 298 5.33 -7.18 10.62
C HIS A 298 4.28 -6.07 10.50
N VAL A 299 3.19 -6.28 9.75
CA VAL A 299 2.08 -5.31 9.68
C VAL A 299 1.40 -5.17 11.04
N LYS A 300 1.23 -6.26 11.79
CA LYS A 300 0.70 -6.19 13.17
C LYS A 300 1.63 -5.39 14.08
N TYR A 301 2.95 -5.62 13.99
CA TYR A 301 3.92 -4.84 14.75
C TYR A 301 3.90 -3.35 14.34
N PHE A 302 3.80 -3.08 13.04
CA PHE A 302 3.69 -1.72 12.51
C PHE A 302 2.48 -1.00 13.09
N ARG A 303 1.30 -1.63 13.06
CA ARG A 303 0.07 -1.06 13.65
C ARG A 303 0.22 -0.78 15.13
N ASN A 304 0.84 -1.70 15.88
CA ASN A 304 1.08 -1.51 17.31
C ASN A 304 2.00 -0.33 17.60
N GLU A 305 3.08 -0.13 16.82
CA GLU A 305 3.95 1.03 16.98
C GLU A 305 3.28 2.32 16.51
N ASN A 306 2.52 2.32 15.43
CA ASN A 306 1.70 3.47 15.01
C ASN A 306 0.77 3.91 16.15
N GLN A 307 0.01 2.97 16.74
CA GLN A 307 -0.87 3.26 17.87
C GLN A 307 -0.14 3.81 19.10
N ARG A 308 1.08 3.34 19.38
CA ARG A 308 1.91 3.87 20.48
C ARG A 308 2.34 5.30 20.20
N VAL A 309 2.79 5.58 18.99
CA VAL A 309 3.24 6.91 18.57
C VAL A 309 2.08 7.90 18.55
N SER A 310 0.90 7.51 18.04
CA SER A 310 -0.29 8.37 18.02
C SER A 310 -0.79 8.74 19.43
N ARG A 311 -0.48 7.93 20.46
CA ARG A 311 -0.82 8.21 21.86
C ARG A 311 0.24 9.05 22.59
N ALA A 312 1.40 9.28 21.99
CA ALA A 312 2.45 10.08 22.61
C ALA A 312 2.07 11.57 22.61
N ARG A 313 2.59 12.34 23.59
CA ARG A 313 2.33 13.80 23.71
C ARG A 313 2.78 14.62 22.50
N CYS A 314 3.64 14.07 21.66
CA CYS A 314 4.05 14.63 20.38
C CYS A 314 4.05 13.50 19.34
N PRO A 315 2.93 13.25 18.66
CA PRO A 315 2.83 12.15 17.72
C PRO A 315 3.74 12.40 16.52
N SER A 316 4.69 11.49 16.30
CA SER A 316 5.45 11.47 15.04
C SER A 316 4.50 11.04 13.92
N LEU A 317 4.20 11.96 13.01
CA LEU A 317 3.28 11.71 11.91
C LEU A 317 3.79 10.70 10.88
N GLY A 318 5.09 10.37 10.89
CA GLY A 318 5.69 9.46 9.92
C GLY A 318 5.09 8.05 9.88
N LEU A 319 4.60 7.51 11.01
CA LEU A 319 3.94 6.19 11.02
C LEU A 319 2.45 6.26 10.63
N SER A 320 1.81 7.40 10.88
CA SER A 320 0.39 7.61 10.59
C SER A 320 0.16 8.07 9.15
N TYR A 321 1.15 8.72 8.52
CA TYR A 321 1.12 9.12 7.12
C TYR A 321 1.43 7.92 6.21
N PHE A 322 0.38 7.35 5.62
CA PHE A 322 0.39 6.04 4.99
C PHE A 322 0.79 6.01 3.51
N ARG A 323 0.74 7.14 2.80
CA ARG A 323 1.08 7.19 1.36
C ARG A 323 2.46 6.60 1.02
N PRO A 324 3.55 6.89 1.76
CA PRO A 324 4.87 6.30 1.49
C PRO A 324 4.90 4.80 1.79
N TRP A 325 4.17 4.34 2.81
CA TRP A 325 4.10 2.92 3.17
C TRP A 325 3.46 2.06 2.07
N ARG A 326 2.52 2.63 1.31
CA ARG A 326 1.97 2.01 0.09
C ARG A 326 3.01 1.85 -1.00
N ARG A 327 3.79 2.90 -1.29
CA ARG A 327 4.84 2.85 -2.33
C ARG A 327 5.95 1.86 -2.00
N LEU A 328 6.16 1.62 -0.71
CA LEU A 328 7.09 0.63 -0.21
C LEU A 328 6.50 -0.77 -0.08
N GLY A 329 5.22 -0.98 -0.38
CA GLY A 329 4.60 -2.31 -0.35
C GLY A 329 4.50 -2.95 1.04
N LEU A 330 4.45 -2.14 2.11
CA LEU A 330 4.53 -2.60 3.51
C LEU A 330 3.60 -3.79 3.81
N VAL A 331 2.38 -3.76 3.26
CA VAL A 331 1.34 -4.77 3.51
C VAL A 331 1.33 -5.93 2.50
N ILE A 332 2.11 -5.81 1.42
CA ILE A 332 2.23 -6.81 0.37
C ILE A 332 3.33 -7.81 0.73
N TRP A 333 4.48 -7.31 1.19
CA TRP A 333 5.63 -8.14 1.57
C TRP A 333 5.28 -9.20 2.59
N ASP A 334 5.95 -10.34 2.51
CA ASP A 334 5.84 -11.38 3.53
C ASP A 334 6.74 -11.10 4.74
N SER A 335 6.45 -11.78 5.86
CA SER A 335 7.19 -11.59 7.11
C SER A 335 8.65 -12.02 6.98
N TRP A 336 8.97 -12.94 6.07
CA TRP A 336 10.33 -13.42 5.83
C TRP A 336 11.17 -12.34 5.15
N ARG A 337 10.71 -11.75 4.04
CA ARG A 337 11.38 -10.62 3.39
C ARG A 337 11.64 -9.50 4.39
N MET A 338 10.63 -9.12 5.15
CA MET A 338 10.73 -8.05 6.15
C MET A 338 11.69 -8.40 7.29
N TYR A 339 11.75 -9.66 7.71
CA TYR A 339 12.72 -10.15 8.68
C TYR A 339 14.15 -10.07 8.17
N THR A 340 14.41 -10.54 6.94
CA THR A 340 15.77 -10.57 6.37
C THR A 340 16.39 -9.17 6.19
N VAL A 341 15.56 -8.14 5.98
CA VAL A 341 16.01 -6.74 5.91
C VAL A 341 15.97 -6.01 7.26
N GLY A 342 15.69 -6.72 8.36
CA GLY A 342 15.71 -6.18 9.71
C GLY A 342 14.51 -5.30 10.10
N LEU A 343 13.39 -5.43 9.41
CA LEU A 343 12.12 -4.70 9.66
C LEU A 343 11.03 -5.59 10.27
N CYS A 344 11.35 -6.83 10.60
CA CYS A 344 10.54 -7.74 11.40
C CYS A 344 11.45 -8.43 12.40
N TYR A 345 10.89 -8.84 13.54
CA TYR A 345 11.60 -9.56 14.58
C TYR A 345 10.70 -10.62 15.18
N PHE A 346 11.28 -11.75 15.54
CA PHE A 346 10.60 -12.80 16.25
C PHE A 346 11.50 -13.24 17.41
N PRO A 347 10.99 -13.20 18.65
CA PRO A 347 11.76 -13.68 19.78
C PRO A 347 12.07 -15.16 19.60
N SER A 348 13.33 -15.55 19.86
CA SER A 348 13.70 -16.96 19.85
C SER A 348 12.91 -17.69 20.93
N ARG A 349 12.40 -18.88 20.57
CA ARG A 349 11.70 -19.76 21.50
C ARG A 349 12.63 -20.72 22.25
N GLY A 350 13.93 -20.67 21.95
CA GLY A 350 14.94 -21.60 22.46
C GLY A 350 15.36 -22.64 21.41
N PRO A 351 16.41 -23.42 21.72
CA PRO A 351 16.98 -24.40 20.78
C PRO A 351 15.92 -25.41 20.29
N GLY A 352 15.83 -25.61 18.97
CA GLY A 352 14.92 -26.59 18.35
C GLY A 352 13.44 -26.22 18.36
N LEU A 353 13.04 -25.08 18.94
CA LEU A 353 11.64 -24.63 19.00
C LEU A 353 11.29 -23.56 17.96
N ASP A 354 12.32 -22.98 17.32
CA ASP A 354 12.13 -22.04 16.23
C ASP A 354 11.95 -22.80 14.91
N PRO A 355 10.93 -22.44 14.11
CA PRO A 355 10.73 -23.06 12.81
C PRO A 355 11.93 -22.75 11.90
N PRO A 356 12.31 -23.68 11.01
CA PRO A 356 13.40 -23.45 10.08
C PRO A 356 13.12 -22.22 9.21
N ASN A 357 14.20 -21.54 8.79
CA ASN A 357 14.07 -20.45 7.84
C ASN A 357 13.66 -21.01 6.46
N PRO A 358 12.88 -20.25 5.68
CA PRO A 358 12.42 -20.70 4.37
C PRO A 358 13.54 -21.05 3.38
N ASP A 359 14.72 -20.43 3.51
CA ASP A 359 15.91 -20.69 2.68
C ASP A 359 16.90 -21.68 3.33
N GLY A 360 16.54 -22.27 4.47
CA GLY A 360 17.41 -23.16 5.24
C GLY A 360 18.57 -22.46 5.95
N SER A 361 18.68 -21.13 5.88
CA SER A 361 19.75 -20.41 6.57
C SER A 361 19.54 -20.47 8.09
N VAL A 362 20.62 -20.37 8.87
CA VAL A 362 20.53 -20.12 10.31
C VAL A 362 20.75 -18.62 10.50
N PHE A 363 19.72 -17.88 10.92
CA PHE A 363 19.86 -16.44 11.12
C PHE A 363 20.19 -16.16 12.59
N GLU A 364 21.39 -15.65 12.84
CA GLU A 364 21.82 -15.13 14.14
C GLU A 364 21.27 -13.71 14.32
N VAL A 365 19.97 -13.58 14.60
CA VAL A 365 19.47 -12.29 15.11
C VAL A 365 19.67 -12.29 16.62
N GLY A 366 20.37 -11.26 17.12
CA GLY A 366 20.59 -11.08 18.55
C GLY A 366 19.29 -11.16 19.36
N HIS A 367 19.39 -11.68 20.58
CA HIS A 367 18.25 -11.88 21.49
C HIS A 367 17.55 -10.58 21.92
N GLU A 368 18.15 -9.42 21.65
CA GLU A 368 17.59 -8.13 22.00
C GLU A 368 16.49 -7.70 21.03
N LYS A 369 15.33 -7.32 21.59
CA LYS A 369 14.21 -6.78 20.82
C LYS A 369 14.66 -5.48 20.13
N PRO A 370 14.65 -5.42 18.79
CA PRO A 370 15.04 -4.21 18.09
C PRO A 370 13.97 -3.12 18.22
N ASP A 371 14.41 -1.86 18.19
CA ASP A 371 13.53 -0.70 18.04
C ASP A 371 13.00 -0.62 16.60
N LEU A 372 11.92 -1.35 16.32
CA LEU A 372 11.29 -1.40 15.00
C LEU A 372 10.69 -0.03 14.61
N GLY A 373 10.19 0.74 15.57
CA GLY A 373 9.60 2.06 15.32
C GLY A 373 10.62 3.01 14.68
N ARG A 374 11.82 3.12 15.25
CA ARG A 374 12.90 3.92 14.66
C ARG A 374 13.34 3.41 13.29
N ARG A 375 13.43 2.09 13.13
CA ARG A 375 13.84 1.49 11.84
C ARG A 375 12.81 1.77 10.73
N TRP A 376 11.52 1.77 11.05
CA TRP A 376 10.50 2.17 10.11
C TRP A 376 10.59 3.66 9.82
N LEU A 377 10.59 4.54 10.83
CA LEU A 377 10.66 5.99 10.61
C LEU A 377 11.85 6.41 9.73
N ALA A 378 12.98 5.71 9.83
CA ALA A 378 14.13 5.95 8.95
C ALA A 378 13.84 5.76 7.45
N LEU A 379 12.86 4.93 7.07
CA LEU A 379 12.49 4.66 5.67
C LEU A 379 11.70 5.79 5.01
N VAL A 380 10.93 6.55 5.78
CA VAL A 380 10.01 7.58 5.26
C VAL A 380 10.46 9.00 5.57
N GLY A 381 11.50 9.15 6.40
CA GLY A 381 12.04 10.44 6.80
C GLY A 381 11.12 11.20 7.78
N GLU A 382 11.56 12.40 8.16
CA GLU A 382 10.71 13.36 8.88
C GLU A 382 9.83 14.09 7.85
N LEU A 383 8.52 14.13 8.09
CA LEU A 383 7.58 14.79 7.18
C LEU A 383 7.76 16.31 7.22
N PRO A 384 7.75 16.99 6.06
CA PRO A 384 7.79 18.45 6.00
C PRO A 384 6.54 19.03 6.68
N GLY A 385 6.74 19.87 7.70
CA GLY A 385 5.67 20.50 8.48
C GLY A 385 5.56 20.03 9.93
N CYS A 386 6.28 18.96 10.32
CA CYS A 386 6.53 18.65 11.72
C CYS A 386 7.82 19.31 12.18
N ASP A 387 7.74 20.56 12.65
CA ASP A 387 8.80 21.09 13.51
C ASP A 387 8.80 20.28 14.81
N VAL A 388 9.51 19.17 14.82
CA VAL A 388 9.86 18.47 16.05
C VAL A 388 10.79 19.43 16.79
N VAL A 389 10.24 20.10 17.80
CA VAL A 389 11.04 20.83 18.78
C VAL A 389 12.03 19.83 19.36
N LYS A 390 13.27 19.83 18.86
CA LYS A 390 14.37 19.07 19.44
C LYS A 390 14.69 19.68 20.79
N THR A 391 14.01 19.26 21.84
CA THR A 391 14.47 19.49 23.21
C THR A 391 15.65 18.58 23.49
N ARG A 392 16.86 19.03 23.12
CA ARG A 392 18.08 18.64 23.82
C ARG A 392 18.38 19.73 24.84
N GLY A 393 18.22 19.39 26.12
CA GLY A 393 18.46 20.29 27.25
C GLY A 393 17.16 20.86 27.81
N THR A 394 17.05 20.86 29.13
CA THR A 394 15.98 21.44 29.95
C THR A 394 15.78 22.93 29.63
N THR A 395 14.99 23.23 28.59
CA THR A 395 14.47 24.58 28.33
C THR A 395 13.04 24.43 27.84
N THR A 396 12.10 24.99 28.58
CA THR A 396 10.67 24.95 28.25
C THR A 396 10.40 26.03 27.21
N VAL A 397 10.08 25.65 25.97
CA VAL A 397 9.64 26.59 24.93
C VAL A 397 8.11 26.63 24.97
N GLN A 398 7.54 27.79 25.30
CA GLN A 398 6.11 28.05 25.13
C GLN A 398 5.90 28.81 23.82
N VAL A 399 5.02 28.29 22.96
CA VAL A 399 4.62 28.94 21.71
C VAL A 399 3.26 29.59 21.94
N GLU A 400 3.21 30.92 21.92
CA GLU A 400 1.96 31.68 22.01
C GLU A 400 1.65 32.27 20.61
N ARG A 401 0.54 31.85 20.01
CA ARG A 401 0.01 32.43 18.77
C ARG A 401 -0.99 33.53 19.13
N GLN A 402 -0.71 34.77 18.77
CA GLN A 402 -1.70 35.86 18.82
C GLN A 402 -2.13 36.27 17.40
N HIS A 403 -3.38 36.73 17.30
CA HIS A 403 -4.26 36.72 16.12
C HIS A 403 -3.81 37.48 14.85
N GLN A 404 -4.32 36.93 13.74
CA GLN A 404 -4.69 37.43 12.40
C GLN A 404 -4.44 38.90 12.01
N ASP A 405 -3.58 39.06 11.00
CA ASP A 405 -3.80 39.79 9.73
C ASP A 405 -2.49 40.26 9.07
N SER A 406 -1.34 39.73 9.50
CA SER A 406 -0.07 39.82 8.77
C SER A 406 0.77 38.58 9.07
N GLU A 407 1.42 37.96 8.06
CA GLU A 407 2.28 36.78 8.21
C GLU A 407 3.56 37.09 8.99
N VAL A 408 3.43 37.27 10.30
CA VAL A 408 4.54 37.47 11.22
C VAL A 408 4.45 36.41 12.29
N VAL A 409 5.34 35.41 12.22
CA VAL A 409 5.47 34.41 13.28
C VAL A 409 6.56 34.88 14.23
N ILE A 410 6.16 35.23 15.46
CA ILE A 410 7.07 35.63 16.53
C ILE A 410 7.39 34.41 17.40
N PHE A 411 8.66 34.04 17.47
CA PHE A 411 9.14 32.99 18.37
C PHE A 411 9.75 33.64 19.61
N GLY A 412 9.11 33.47 20.76
CA GLY A 412 9.67 33.84 22.06
C GLY A 412 10.50 32.69 22.64
N VAL A 413 11.81 32.90 22.83
CA VAL A 413 12.65 31.96 23.57
C VAL A 413 12.90 32.54 24.95
N ASN A 414 12.32 31.91 25.96
CA ASN A 414 12.45 32.33 27.35
C ASN A 414 13.65 31.62 27.97
N PHE A 415 14.73 32.36 28.22
CA PHE A 415 15.85 31.85 29.00
C PHE A 415 15.53 32.03 30.49
N THR A 416 16.00 31.13 31.35
CA THR A 416 15.90 31.30 32.81
C THR A 416 16.80 32.45 33.27
N GLY A 417 16.32 33.69 33.07
CA GLY A 417 17.00 34.95 33.35
C GLY A 417 16.18 36.15 32.81
N PRO A 418 16.54 37.42 33.13
CA PRO A 418 15.72 38.60 32.80
C PRO A 418 15.81 39.04 31.32
N HIS A 419 16.12 38.12 30.41
CA HIS A 419 16.35 38.40 29.00
C HIS A 419 15.46 37.49 28.15
N ILE A 420 14.57 38.09 27.37
CA ILE A 420 13.74 37.40 26.39
C ILE A 420 14.30 37.73 25.02
N LEU A 421 14.59 36.70 24.23
CA LEU A 421 15.00 36.87 22.83
C LEU A 421 13.80 36.56 21.95
N TYR A 422 13.45 37.51 21.08
CA TYR A 422 12.40 37.33 20.08
C TYR A 422 13.06 37.09 18.72
N VAL A 423 12.74 35.97 18.07
CA VAL A 423 13.14 35.72 16.70
C VAL A 423 11.89 35.86 15.84
N ILE A 424 11.90 36.81 14.90
CA ILE A 424 10.76 37.10 14.04
C ILE A 424 11.15 36.70 12.62
N LYS A 425 10.40 35.76 12.04
CA LYS A 425 10.60 35.34 10.65
C LYS A 425 9.46 35.91 9.81
N TYR A 426 9.81 36.76 8.85
CA TYR A 426 8.88 37.27 7.85
C TYR A 426 8.83 36.31 6.66
N PHE A 427 7.62 35.94 6.25
CA PHE A 427 7.37 35.03 5.13
C PHE A 427 7.11 35.80 3.83
N ASP A 428 7.99 36.72 3.42
CA ASP A 428 7.92 37.23 2.03
C ASP A 428 9.23 37.76 1.44
N VAL A 429 10.36 37.70 2.15
CA VAL A 429 11.65 38.08 1.55
C VAL A 429 12.77 37.27 2.19
N SER A 430 13.76 36.88 1.38
CA SER A 430 14.82 35.90 1.66
C SER A 430 15.81 36.24 2.79
N ASN A 431 15.47 37.13 3.73
CA ASN A 431 16.35 37.57 4.80
C ASN A 431 15.77 37.25 6.18
N LEU A 432 16.58 36.58 7.01
CA LEU A 432 16.28 36.34 8.42
C LEU A 432 16.79 37.54 9.23
N HIS A 433 15.91 38.22 9.96
CA HIS A 433 16.31 39.32 10.85
C HIS A 433 16.24 38.88 12.32
N LEU A 434 17.35 39.06 13.04
CA LEU A 434 17.41 38.85 14.49
C LEU A 434 17.20 40.18 15.19
N ILE A 435 16.11 40.29 15.97
CA ILE A 435 15.78 41.50 16.72
C ILE A 435 16.03 41.22 18.21
N TYR A 436 17.02 41.88 18.77
CA TYR A 436 17.31 41.79 20.20
C TYR A 436 16.57 42.90 20.95
N ILE A 437 15.63 42.51 21.82
CA ILE A 437 14.89 43.45 22.68
C ILE A 437 15.37 43.27 24.11
N ARG A 438 15.98 44.32 24.68
CA ARG A 438 16.43 44.35 26.07
C ARG A 438 15.38 45.05 26.93
N HIS A 439 14.68 44.31 27.77
CA HIS A 439 13.85 44.95 28.80
C HIS A 439 14.74 45.58 29.89
N GLY A 440 14.59 46.89 30.09
CA GLY A 440 15.18 47.60 31.22
C GLY A 440 14.55 47.14 32.54
N ARG A 441 15.35 46.97 33.60
CA ARG A 441 14.83 46.60 34.92
C ARG A 441 13.85 47.67 35.43
N PRO A 442 12.69 47.31 35.99
CA PRO A 442 11.86 48.28 36.68
C PRO A 442 12.57 48.72 37.97
N ARG A 443 12.60 50.04 38.22
CA ARG A 443 13.03 50.56 39.52
C ARG A 443 12.01 50.17 40.59
N PRO A 444 12.44 49.82 41.81
CA PRO A 444 11.53 49.44 42.87
C PRO A 444 10.91 50.71 43.47
N SER A 445 9.65 51.00 43.13
CA SER A 445 8.81 51.91 43.91
C SER A 445 7.40 51.36 43.92
N GLY A 446 6.91 51.06 45.12
CA GLY A 446 5.61 50.44 45.32
C GLY A 446 4.45 51.35 44.93
N SER A 447 3.73 50.97 43.89
CA SER A 447 2.28 51.16 43.74
C SER A 447 1.83 50.41 42.49
N LEU A 448 0.73 49.65 42.60
CA LEU A 448 0.10 48.94 41.49
C LEU A 448 -0.43 49.95 40.45
N SER A 449 0.26 50.07 39.32
CA SER A 449 -0.32 50.58 38.07
C SER A 449 0.37 49.90 36.87
N THR A 450 -0.42 49.59 35.86
CA THR A 450 -0.04 48.92 34.60
C THR A 450 1.22 49.50 33.96
N PRO A 451 2.14 48.66 33.42
CA PRO A 451 3.36 49.16 32.79
C PRO A 451 3.04 49.82 31.44
N SER A 452 3.45 51.09 31.26
CA SER A 452 3.51 51.74 29.95
C SER A 452 4.74 51.23 29.19
N VAL A 453 4.58 51.03 27.88
CA VAL A 453 5.64 50.59 26.96
C VAL A 453 6.43 51.82 26.52
N ASP A 454 7.28 52.34 27.41
CA ASP A 454 8.19 53.42 27.08
C ASP A 454 9.63 52.92 27.09
N HIS A 455 10.26 52.98 25.91
CA HIS A 455 11.64 52.62 25.56
C HIS A 455 11.90 51.19 25.06
N LEU A 456 11.59 50.98 23.78
CA LEU A 456 12.22 49.97 22.93
C LEU A 456 13.43 50.60 22.20
N GLN A 457 14.64 50.12 22.48
CA GLN A 457 15.79 50.36 21.60
C GLN A 457 15.89 49.23 20.59
N LEU A 458 15.72 49.54 19.31
CA LEU A 458 15.81 48.60 18.20
C LEU A 458 17.26 48.52 17.73
N LEU A 459 17.92 47.38 17.90
CA LEU A 459 19.21 47.07 17.29
C LEU A 459 18.98 46.01 16.22
N VAL A 460 19.08 46.43 14.95
CA VAL A 460 18.97 45.55 13.79
C VAL A 460 20.37 45.13 13.38
N TYR A 461 20.68 43.84 13.53
CA TYR A 461 21.86 43.25 12.90
C TYR A 461 21.45 42.67 11.55
N ARG A 462 22.16 43.06 10.49
CA ARG A 462 22.00 42.50 9.14
C ARG A 462 22.89 41.29 8.96
#